data_AF-F4S3Z8-F1
#
_entry.id   AF-F4S3Z8-F1
#
_cell.length_a   1.000
_cell.length_b   1.000
_cell.length_c   1.000
_cell.angle_alpha   90.00
_cell.angle_beta   90.00
_cell.angle_gamma   90.00
#
_symmetry.space_group_name_H-M   'P 1'
#
loop_
_entity.id
_entity.type
_entity.pdbx_description
1 polymer ?
#
loop_
_entity_poly.entity_id
_entity_poly.type
_entity_poly.pdbx_seq_one_letter_code
_entity_poly.pdbx_strand_id
1 'polypeptide(L)'
;MLEYVVNEPKPMIDPDLFLSKATPAQIVEVILSFYPYFSFTQNAREDHELLLKIFVEMIAPRLNNIIIPESPTTNYIQANLHNPTTDVHPTNRWVNSSADIDAKRIEYFNNHCLLNIKNGHFRHAALDLERFVEKYDYLNHAELEELVHAQDNAHEDFHEAADNLRSAHESVEAIQLLLRESKLSPTSVQELEEKLRGARTSLVSYQRAFEAVAKDGAFVQALGNHHRKILEKHSTGQH
;
A
#
# COMPACT_ATOMS: atom_id res chain seq x y z
N MET A 1 15.15 -2.82 -22.35
CA MET A 1 16.46 -3.53 -22.31
C MET A 1 17.60 -2.51 -22.18
N LEU A 2 18.56 -2.68 -21.25
CA LEU A 2 19.71 -1.78 -21.05
C LEU A 2 20.98 -2.44 -21.63
N GLU A 3 21.61 -1.80 -22.62
CA GLU A 3 22.70 -2.41 -23.43
C GLU A 3 24.07 -1.76 -23.24
N TYR A 4 24.16 -0.59 -22.60
CA TYR A 4 25.37 0.23 -22.58
C TYR A 4 26.18 0.04 -21.29
N VAL A 5 27.11 -0.90 -21.32
CA VAL A 5 28.05 -1.17 -20.22
C VAL A 5 29.43 -0.61 -20.56
N VAL A 6 30.00 0.17 -19.64
CA VAL A 6 31.37 0.65 -19.75
C VAL A 6 32.30 -0.40 -19.14
N ASN A 7 33.24 -0.91 -19.94
CA ASN A 7 34.25 -1.89 -19.50
C ASN A 7 35.40 -1.22 -18.75
N GLU A 8 35.10 -0.79 -17.53
CA GLU A 8 36.06 -0.27 -16.54
C GLU A 8 36.42 -1.36 -15.50
N PRO A 9 37.38 -1.13 -14.58
CA PRO A 9 37.72 -2.10 -13.52
C PRO A 9 36.51 -2.55 -12.67
N LYS A 10 35.43 -1.75 -12.69
CA LYS A 10 34.08 -2.14 -12.27
C LYS A 10 33.12 -1.81 -13.40
N PRO A 11 32.56 -2.81 -14.10
CA PRO A 11 31.59 -2.55 -15.16
C PRO A 11 30.36 -1.82 -14.62
N MET A 12 29.91 -0.79 -15.33
CA MET A 12 28.74 0.02 -14.94
C MET A 12 27.89 0.37 -16.17
N ILE A 13 26.59 0.56 -15.96
CA ILE A 13 25.68 1.03 -17.02
C ILE A 13 25.84 2.54 -17.15
N ASP A 14 26.06 3.03 -18.38
CA ASP A 14 26.16 4.47 -18.68
C ASP A 14 24.75 5.05 -18.97
N PRO A 15 24.18 5.86 -18.07
CA PRO A 15 22.85 6.44 -18.26
C PRO A 15 22.82 7.44 -19.43
N ASP A 16 23.86 8.25 -19.61
CA ASP A 16 23.91 9.31 -20.61
C ASP A 16 24.05 8.72 -22.02
N LEU A 17 24.90 7.69 -22.15
CA LEU A 17 25.04 6.97 -23.41
C LEU A 17 23.74 6.26 -23.82
N PHE A 18 23.01 5.67 -22.86
CA PHE A 18 21.69 5.10 -23.11
C PHE A 18 20.71 6.17 -23.60
N LEU A 19 20.59 7.28 -22.88
CA LEU A 19 19.65 8.36 -23.21
C LEU A 19 19.94 9.00 -24.57
N SER A 20 21.21 9.07 -24.99
CA SER A 20 21.60 9.63 -26.29
C SER A 20 21.07 8.86 -27.50
N LYS A 21 20.65 7.60 -27.32
CA LYS A 21 20.21 6.69 -28.40
C LYS A 21 18.81 6.12 -28.17
N ALA A 22 18.24 6.26 -26.97
CA ALA A 22 16.98 5.65 -26.61
C ALA A 22 15.79 6.40 -27.20
N THR A 23 14.85 5.65 -27.77
CA THR A 23 13.52 6.16 -28.12
C THR A 23 12.67 6.38 -26.87
N PRO A 24 11.63 7.25 -26.90
CA PRO A 24 10.71 7.42 -25.79
C PRO A 24 10.12 6.10 -25.26
N ALA A 25 9.75 5.17 -26.15
CA ALA A 25 9.25 3.85 -25.78
C ALA A 25 10.27 3.02 -24.98
N GLN A 26 11.55 3.06 -25.36
CA GLN A 26 12.62 2.37 -24.63
C GLN A 26 12.87 3.00 -23.26
N ILE A 27 12.78 4.34 -23.15
CA ILE A 27 12.91 5.04 -21.87
C ILE A 27 11.75 4.63 -20.93
N VAL A 28 10.51 4.60 -21.44
CA VAL A 28 9.33 4.13 -20.68
C VAL A 28 9.51 2.69 -20.22
N GLU A 29 9.96 1.79 -21.09
CA GLU A 29 10.19 0.38 -20.75
C GLU A 29 11.17 0.24 -19.58
N VAL A 30 12.27 1.00 -19.59
CA VAL A 30 13.23 0.98 -18.47
C VAL A 30 12.60 1.58 -17.23
N ILE A 31 11.90 2.71 -17.31
CA ILE A 31 11.22 3.29 -16.13
C ILE A 31 10.28 2.28 -15.48
N LEU A 32 9.42 1.62 -16.27
CA LEU A 32 8.48 0.62 -15.77
C LEU A 32 9.15 -0.64 -15.23
N SER A 33 10.37 -0.95 -15.67
CA SER A 33 11.14 -2.05 -15.09
C SER A 33 11.57 -1.77 -13.64
N PHE A 34 11.83 -0.52 -13.29
CA PHE A 34 12.17 -0.10 -11.91
C PHE A 34 10.95 0.34 -11.09
N TYR A 35 9.95 0.91 -11.75
CA TYR A 35 8.73 1.46 -11.15
C TYR A 35 7.50 0.88 -11.87
N PRO A 36 7.19 -0.41 -11.66
CA PRO A 36 6.11 -1.09 -12.38
C PRO A 36 4.71 -0.57 -12.04
N TYR A 37 4.59 0.21 -10.96
CA TYR A 37 3.36 0.84 -10.49
C TYR A 37 3.07 2.21 -11.13
N PHE A 38 3.93 2.67 -12.05
CA PHE A 38 3.67 3.88 -12.82
C PHE A 38 2.75 3.60 -14.00
N SER A 39 1.75 4.45 -14.18
CA SER A 39 0.84 4.45 -15.32
C SER A 39 0.96 5.77 -16.06
N PHE A 40 1.50 5.73 -17.28
CA PHE A 40 1.66 6.91 -18.12
C PHE A 40 0.45 7.10 -19.03
N THR A 41 -0.06 8.32 -19.13
CA THR A 41 -1.01 8.69 -20.20
C THR A 41 -0.31 8.72 -21.56
N GLN A 42 -1.10 8.70 -22.64
CA GLN A 42 -0.56 8.69 -24.00
C GLN A 42 0.40 9.87 -24.24
N ASN A 43 0.00 11.08 -23.83
CA ASN A 43 0.83 12.27 -23.99
C ASN A 43 2.14 12.16 -23.20
N ALA A 44 2.10 11.66 -21.97
CA ALA A 44 3.30 11.50 -21.14
C ALA A 44 4.27 10.42 -21.65
N ARG A 45 3.77 9.43 -22.43
CA ARG A 45 4.62 8.42 -23.10
C ARG A 45 5.39 8.98 -24.29
N GLU A 46 4.92 10.09 -24.85
CA GLU A 46 5.52 10.75 -26.01
C GLU A 46 6.33 12.00 -25.62
N ASP A 47 6.12 12.52 -24.41
CA ASP A 47 6.85 13.65 -23.84
C ASP A 47 8.29 13.25 -23.47
N HIS A 48 9.21 13.50 -24.39
CA HIS A 48 10.61 13.14 -24.22
C HIS A 48 11.26 13.85 -23.03
N GLU A 49 10.95 15.13 -22.78
CA GLU A 49 11.55 15.88 -21.66
C GLU A 49 11.12 15.34 -20.30
N LEU A 50 9.83 15.00 -20.16
CA LEU A 50 9.30 14.35 -18.97
C LEU A 50 9.99 13.01 -18.71
N LEU A 51 10.09 12.16 -19.74
CA LEU A 51 10.70 10.84 -19.64
C LEU A 51 12.20 10.93 -19.30
N LEU A 52 12.93 11.87 -19.91
CA LEU A 52 14.32 12.13 -19.57
C LEU A 52 14.46 12.56 -18.11
N LYS A 53 13.62 13.48 -17.64
CA LYS A 53 13.65 13.93 -16.24
C LYS A 53 13.42 12.77 -15.28
N ILE A 54 12.38 11.96 -15.51
CA ILE A 54 12.08 10.78 -14.68
C ILE A 54 13.28 9.83 -14.67
N PHE A 55 13.86 9.56 -15.84
CA PHE A 55 14.99 8.65 -15.95
C PHE A 55 16.19 9.16 -15.15
N VAL A 56 16.58 10.41 -15.35
CA VAL A 56 17.74 11.02 -14.67
C VAL A 56 17.53 11.09 -13.16
N GLU A 57 16.34 11.49 -12.69
CA GLU A 57 16.10 11.68 -11.25
C GLU A 57 15.83 10.37 -10.50
N MET A 58 15.18 9.39 -11.15
CA MET A 58 14.67 8.18 -10.46
C MET A 58 15.40 6.89 -10.83
N ILE A 59 15.91 6.79 -12.06
CA ILE A 59 16.49 5.55 -12.61
C ILE A 59 18.01 5.60 -12.54
N ALA A 60 18.63 6.65 -13.07
CA ALA A 60 20.08 6.77 -13.17
C ALA A 60 20.82 6.52 -11.84
N PRO A 61 20.35 7.03 -10.68
CA PRO A 61 20.99 6.75 -9.39
C PRO A 61 20.96 5.26 -9.00
N ARG A 62 19.98 4.51 -9.50
CA ARG A 62 19.78 3.08 -9.20
C ARG A 62 20.57 2.18 -10.14
N LEU A 63 20.94 2.65 -11.34
CA LEU A 63 21.72 1.89 -12.30
C LEU A 63 23.11 1.52 -11.76
N ASN A 64 23.69 2.38 -10.93
CA ASN A 64 24.97 2.13 -10.27
C ASN A 64 24.93 0.97 -9.26
N ASN A 65 23.75 0.56 -8.82
CA ASN A 65 23.56 -0.55 -7.89
C ASN A 65 23.35 -1.89 -8.59
N ILE A 66 23.28 -1.91 -9.93
CA ILE A 66 23.17 -3.16 -10.69
C ILE A 66 24.51 -3.87 -10.72
N ILE A 67 24.51 -5.12 -10.24
CA ILE A 67 25.68 -5.99 -10.33
C ILE A 67 25.79 -6.53 -11.75
N ILE A 68 26.87 -6.19 -12.44
CA ILE A 68 27.18 -6.68 -13.78
C ILE A 68 28.11 -7.90 -13.67
N PRO A 69 27.75 -9.06 -14.27
CA PRO A 69 28.62 -10.23 -14.30
C PRO A 69 29.94 -9.92 -15.03
N GLU A 70 31.07 -10.44 -14.53
CA GLU A 70 32.41 -10.24 -15.11
C GLU A 70 32.59 -10.91 -16.49
N SER A 71 31.71 -11.85 -16.87
CA SER A 71 31.77 -12.58 -18.15
C SER A 71 30.37 -12.78 -18.72
N PRO A 72 29.74 -11.72 -19.27
CA PRO A 72 28.43 -11.86 -19.88
C PRO A 72 28.55 -12.71 -21.15
N THR A 73 27.75 -13.77 -21.25
CA THR A 73 27.66 -14.64 -22.44
C THR A 73 26.82 -14.02 -23.56
N THR A 74 26.18 -12.88 -23.28
CA THR A 74 25.26 -12.14 -24.15
C THR A 74 25.53 -10.64 -24.06
N ASN A 75 25.14 -9.88 -25.08
CA ASN A 75 25.23 -8.40 -25.07
C ASN A 75 24.19 -7.71 -24.17
N TYR A 76 23.46 -8.48 -23.37
CA TYR A 76 22.44 -8.00 -22.44
C TYR A 76 22.67 -8.64 -21.07
N ILE A 77 22.31 -7.92 -20.01
CA ILE A 77 22.42 -8.36 -18.62
C ILE A 77 21.02 -8.47 -18.05
N GLN A 78 20.68 -9.65 -17.53
CA GLN A 78 19.51 -9.82 -16.68
C GLN A 78 19.90 -9.42 -15.25
N ALA A 79 19.59 -8.18 -14.87
CA ALA A 79 19.84 -7.68 -13.53
C ALA A 79 18.68 -8.06 -12.60
N ASN A 80 19.00 -8.72 -11.48
CA ASN A 80 18.03 -8.87 -10.39
C ASN A 80 17.92 -7.53 -9.68
N LEU A 81 16.88 -6.77 -10.00
CA LEU A 81 16.52 -5.57 -9.26
C LEU A 81 16.10 -6.02 -7.85
N HIS A 82 17.00 -5.83 -6.88
CA HIS A 82 16.68 -6.00 -5.47
C HIS A 82 15.71 -4.89 -5.06
N ASN A 83 14.42 -5.14 -5.25
CA ASN A 83 13.42 -4.38 -4.50
C ASN A 83 13.46 -4.89 -3.06
N PRO A 84 13.45 -3.99 -2.05
CA PRO A 84 13.28 -4.44 -0.68
C PRO A 84 12.01 -5.30 -0.59
N THR A 85 12.12 -6.45 0.05
CA THR A 85 11.08 -7.47 0.26
C THR A 85 10.00 -7.02 1.24
N THR A 86 9.61 -5.75 1.19
CA THR A 86 8.38 -5.33 1.84
C THR A 86 7.23 -5.85 0.99
N ASP A 87 6.45 -6.79 1.53
CA ASP A 87 5.22 -7.34 0.91
C ASP A 87 4.17 -6.26 0.57
N VAL A 88 4.41 -5.02 1.02
CA VAL A 88 3.62 -3.85 0.67
C VAL A 88 4.00 -3.34 -0.72
N HIS A 89 3.13 -3.62 -1.69
CA HIS A 89 3.22 -3.05 -3.03
C HIS A 89 3.12 -1.51 -2.98
N PRO A 90 4.02 -0.78 -3.66
CA PRO A 90 3.96 0.68 -3.76
C PRO A 90 2.66 1.19 -4.39
N THR A 91 2.34 2.46 -4.14
CA THR A 91 1.14 3.12 -4.67
C THR A 91 1.17 3.24 -6.18
N ASN A 92 0.09 2.80 -6.84
CA ASN A 92 -0.10 3.03 -8.27
C ASN A 92 -0.20 4.53 -8.53
N ARG A 93 0.59 5.03 -9.49
CA ARG A 93 0.67 6.46 -9.77
C ARG A 93 0.48 6.76 -11.25
N TRP A 94 -0.47 7.66 -11.52
CA TRP A 94 -0.62 8.25 -12.83
C TRP A 94 0.44 9.34 -13.04
N VAL A 95 1.17 9.23 -14.15
CA VAL A 95 2.20 10.19 -14.56
C VAL A 95 1.68 10.94 -15.77
N ASN A 96 1.39 12.23 -15.58
CA ASN A 96 0.90 13.12 -16.63
C ASN A 96 1.87 14.27 -16.89
N SER A 97 2.62 14.68 -15.88
CA SER A 97 3.51 15.83 -15.91
C SER A 97 4.68 15.65 -14.96
N SER A 98 5.66 16.55 -15.06
CA SER A 98 6.84 16.54 -14.20
C SER A 98 6.55 16.90 -12.74
N ALA A 99 5.37 17.46 -12.44
CA ALA A 99 4.91 17.73 -11.08
C ALA A 99 4.44 16.46 -10.35
N ASP A 100 4.09 15.41 -11.09
CA ASP A 100 3.67 14.13 -10.52
C ASP A 100 4.87 13.31 -9.99
N ILE A 101 6.09 13.76 -10.31
CA ILE A 101 7.34 13.05 -10.10
C ILE A 101 8.20 13.82 -9.10
N ASP A 102 8.20 13.33 -7.87
CA ASP A 102 9.17 13.69 -6.84
C ASP A 102 9.66 12.38 -6.20
N ALA A 103 10.88 11.98 -6.58
CA ALA A 103 11.50 10.74 -6.14
C ALA A 103 11.57 10.65 -4.60
N LYS A 104 11.91 11.75 -3.93
CA LYS A 104 12.11 11.80 -2.47
C LYS A 104 10.77 11.72 -1.75
N ARG A 105 9.74 12.39 -2.28
CA ARG A 105 8.38 12.31 -1.75
C ARG A 105 7.83 10.89 -1.87
N ILE A 106 7.95 10.29 -3.06
CA ILE A 106 7.46 8.94 -3.35
C ILE A 106 8.14 7.91 -2.44
N GLU A 107 9.47 7.94 -2.37
CA GLU A 107 10.24 7.03 -1.52
C GLU A 107 9.87 7.20 -0.05
N TYR A 108 9.77 8.43 0.43
CA TYR A 108 9.43 8.70 1.83
C TYR A 108 8.01 8.21 2.17
N PHE A 109 7.01 8.46 1.30
CA PHE A 109 5.65 7.97 1.51
C PHE A 109 5.60 6.45 1.56
N ASN A 110 6.22 5.78 0.58
CA ASN A 110 6.22 4.32 0.49
C ASN A 110 6.93 3.66 1.69
N ASN A 111 8.07 4.22 2.11
CA ASN A 111 8.88 3.63 3.18
C ASN A 111 8.33 3.90 4.58
N HIS A 112 7.65 5.04 4.80
CA HIS A 112 7.25 5.47 6.14
C HIS A 112 5.75 5.50 6.37
N CYS A 113 4.94 5.87 5.37
CA CYS A 113 3.49 6.03 5.55
C CYS A 113 2.73 4.77 5.12
N LEU A 114 3.06 4.25 3.92
CA LEU A 114 2.26 3.22 3.26
C LEU A 114 2.17 1.92 4.06
N LEU A 115 3.27 1.51 4.71
CA LEU A 115 3.33 0.29 5.50
C LEU A 115 2.27 0.25 6.61
N ASN A 116 2.15 1.34 7.38
CA ASN A 116 1.19 1.40 8.49
C ASN A 116 -0.26 1.56 8.00
N ILE A 117 -0.47 2.19 6.84
CA ILE A 117 -1.78 2.27 6.19
C ILE A 117 -2.25 0.87 5.78
N LYS A 118 -1.40 0.10 5.07
CA LYS A 118 -1.79 -1.24 4.57
C LYS A 118 -1.94 -2.29 5.66
N ASN A 119 -1.20 -2.16 6.76
CA ASN A 119 -1.27 -3.10 7.87
C ASN A 119 -2.39 -2.78 8.89
N GLY A 120 -3.26 -1.80 8.62
CA GLY A 120 -4.33 -1.41 9.55
C GLY A 120 -3.84 -0.70 10.82
N HIS A 121 -2.56 -0.31 10.89
CA HIS A 121 -1.98 0.38 12.04
C HIS A 121 -2.28 1.89 11.99
N PHE A 122 -3.55 2.27 11.88
CA PHE A 122 -3.96 3.62 11.50
C PHE A 122 -3.49 4.71 12.45
N ARG A 123 -3.36 4.44 13.75
CA ARG A 123 -2.80 5.42 14.71
C ARG A 123 -1.33 5.73 14.47
N HIS A 124 -0.54 4.73 14.08
CA HIS A 124 0.85 4.95 13.69
C HIS A 124 0.92 5.65 12.33
N ALA A 125 0.07 5.22 11.38
CA ALA A 125 -0.04 5.87 10.09
C ALA A 125 -0.36 7.37 10.22
N ALA A 126 -1.25 7.77 11.14
CA ALA A 126 -1.56 9.18 11.38
C ALA A 126 -0.32 9.99 11.81
N LEU A 127 0.55 9.44 12.66
CA LEU A 127 1.79 10.10 13.08
C LEU A 127 2.81 10.21 11.92
N ASP A 128 2.91 9.16 11.10
CA ASP A 128 3.80 9.18 9.93
C ASP A 128 3.30 10.16 8.87
N LEU A 129 1.98 10.25 8.68
CA LEU A 129 1.35 11.21 7.78
C LEU A 129 1.45 12.65 8.28
N GLU A 130 1.41 12.88 9.59
CA GLU A 130 1.66 14.20 10.17
C GLU A 130 3.08 14.68 9.81
N ARG A 131 4.10 13.84 10.06
CA ARG A 131 5.50 14.14 9.67
C ARG A 131 5.67 14.30 8.16
N PHE A 132 4.92 13.53 7.38
CA PHE A 132 4.91 13.64 5.93
C PHE A 132 4.41 15.02 5.49
N VAL A 133 3.28 15.46 6.04
CA VAL A 133 2.66 16.75 5.75
C VAL A 133 3.49 17.91 6.27
N GLU A 134 4.20 17.77 7.40
CA GLU A 134 5.19 18.76 7.84
C GLU A 134 6.33 18.96 6.84
N LYS A 135 6.70 17.90 6.10
CA LYS A 135 7.82 17.93 5.15
C LYS A 135 7.40 18.31 3.73
N TYR A 136 6.19 17.95 3.32
CA TYR A 136 5.71 18.06 1.93
C TYR A 136 4.33 18.74 1.80
N ASP A 137 3.91 19.46 2.83
CA ASP A 137 2.73 20.36 2.94
C ASP A 137 1.33 19.72 2.88
N TYR A 138 1.16 18.64 2.11
CA TYR A 138 -0.14 17.98 1.92
C TYR A 138 0.03 16.55 1.38
N LEU A 139 -1.06 15.79 1.26
CA LEU A 139 -1.12 14.52 0.50
C LEU A 139 -1.74 14.76 -0.87
N ASN A 140 -1.14 14.22 -1.94
CA ASN A 140 -1.73 14.29 -3.28
C ASN A 140 -2.82 13.21 -3.46
N HIS A 141 -3.47 13.22 -4.63
CA HIS A 141 -4.56 12.29 -4.93
C HIS A 141 -4.17 10.82 -4.81
N ALA A 142 -2.99 10.42 -5.31
CA ALA A 142 -2.54 9.03 -5.24
C ALA A 142 -2.28 8.58 -3.80
N GLU A 143 -1.69 9.45 -2.97
CA GLU A 143 -1.44 9.17 -1.55
C GLU A 143 -2.74 9.13 -0.73
N LEU A 144 -3.72 9.97 -1.08
CA LEU A 144 -5.06 9.93 -0.49
C LEU A 144 -5.85 8.69 -0.90
N GLU A 145 -5.66 8.19 -2.12
CA GLU A 145 -6.32 6.99 -2.63
C GLU A 145 -5.96 5.76 -1.78
N GLU A 146 -4.73 5.66 -1.28
CA GLU A 146 -4.34 4.59 -0.33
C GLU A 146 -5.12 4.65 0.98
N LEU A 147 -5.47 5.84 1.48
CA LEU A 147 -6.33 5.98 2.66
C LEU A 147 -7.77 5.58 2.36
N VAL A 148 -8.24 5.81 1.14
CA VAL A 148 -9.57 5.36 0.69
C VAL A 148 -9.60 3.84 0.60
N HIS A 149 -8.60 3.21 -0.01
CA HIS A 149 -8.50 1.75 -0.05
C HIS A 149 -8.40 1.14 1.36
N ALA A 150 -7.65 1.76 2.26
CA ALA A 150 -7.60 1.32 3.65
C ALA A 150 -8.95 1.45 4.37
N GLN A 151 -9.74 2.47 4.02
CA GLN A 151 -11.11 2.62 4.51
C GLN A 151 -12.03 1.51 3.98
N ASP A 152 -11.92 1.16 2.70
CA ASP A 152 -12.70 0.07 2.10
C ASP A 152 -12.40 -1.26 2.79
N ASN A 153 -11.11 -1.57 3.00
CA ASN A 153 -10.68 -2.77 3.73
C ASN A 153 -11.22 -2.78 5.17
N ALA A 154 -11.11 -1.65 5.89
CA ALA A 154 -11.64 -1.56 7.25
C ALA A 154 -13.17 -1.70 7.29
N HIS A 155 -13.87 -1.36 6.20
CA HIS A 155 -15.32 -1.57 6.08
C HIS A 155 -15.66 -3.04 5.82
N GLU A 156 -14.87 -3.74 5.02
CA GLU A 156 -15.00 -5.20 4.85
C GLU A 156 -14.77 -5.94 6.17
N ASP A 157 -13.70 -5.62 6.89
CA ASP A 157 -13.42 -6.17 8.22
C ASP A 157 -14.57 -5.90 9.20
N PHE A 158 -15.21 -4.73 9.10
CA PHE A 158 -16.34 -4.36 9.95
C PHE A 158 -17.55 -5.26 9.69
N HIS A 159 -17.86 -5.54 8.42
CA HIS A 159 -18.95 -6.44 8.05
C HIS A 159 -18.67 -7.88 8.49
N GLU A 160 -17.44 -8.37 8.31
CA GLU A 160 -17.04 -9.69 8.79
C GLU A 160 -17.16 -9.80 10.31
N ALA A 161 -16.66 -8.79 11.05
CA ALA A 161 -16.77 -8.76 12.50
C ALA A 161 -18.24 -8.70 12.98
N ALA A 162 -19.10 -7.97 12.27
CA ALA A 162 -20.53 -7.90 12.56
C ALA A 162 -21.22 -9.24 12.34
N ASP A 163 -20.92 -9.94 11.24
CA ASP A 163 -21.47 -11.25 10.93
C ASP A 163 -21.01 -12.30 11.96
N ASN A 164 -19.73 -12.30 12.32
CA ASN A 164 -19.19 -13.18 13.37
C ASN A 164 -19.86 -12.93 14.73
N LEU A 165 -20.07 -11.66 15.09
CA LEU A 165 -20.77 -11.28 16.32
C LEU A 165 -22.24 -11.76 16.30
N ARG A 166 -22.93 -11.59 15.18
CA ARG A 166 -24.31 -12.07 15.00
C ARG A 166 -24.39 -13.58 15.16
N SER A 167 -23.53 -14.35 14.47
CA SER A 167 -23.50 -15.80 14.58
C SER A 167 -23.16 -16.29 15.99
N ALA A 168 -22.29 -15.58 16.71
CA ALA A 168 -21.99 -15.90 18.11
C ALA A 168 -23.19 -15.65 19.03
N HIS A 169 -23.94 -14.56 18.81
CA HIS A 169 -25.19 -14.30 19.51
C HIS A 169 -26.23 -15.40 19.24
N GLU A 170 -26.47 -15.74 17.98
CA GLU A 170 -27.40 -16.80 17.58
C GLU A 170 -27.03 -18.15 18.19
N SER A 171 -25.74 -18.47 18.27
CA SER A 171 -25.25 -19.70 18.91
C SER A 171 -25.57 -19.74 20.41
N VAL A 172 -25.36 -18.63 21.12
CA VAL A 172 -25.71 -18.51 22.54
C VAL A 172 -27.21 -18.67 22.74
N GLU A 173 -28.03 -17.99 21.94
CA GLU A 173 -29.49 -18.08 22.01
C GLU A 173 -29.99 -19.50 21.73
N ALA A 174 -29.46 -20.16 20.70
CA ALA A 174 -29.81 -21.53 20.36
C ALA A 174 -29.52 -22.50 21.52
N ILE A 175 -28.34 -22.40 22.15
CA ILE A 175 -27.99 -23.24 23.31
C ILE A 175 -28.92 -22.93 24.50
N GLN A 176 -29.23 -21.66 24.74
CA GLN A 176 -30.15 -21.27 25.82
C GLN A 176 -31.58 -21.77 25.58
N LEU A 177 -32.04 -21.84 24.33
CA LEU A 177 -33.32 -22.42 23.98
C LEU A 177 -33.33 -23.94 24.21
N LEU A 178 -32.28 -24.64 23.77
CA LEU A 178 -32.13 -26.09 24.01
C LEU A 178 -32.14 -26.42 25.50
N LEU A 179 -31.44 -25.64 26.33
CA LEU A 179 -31.41 -25.80 27.79
C LEU A 179 -32.80 -25.66 28.46
N ARG A 180 -33.79 -25.08 27.79
CA ARG A 180 -35.16 -24.95 28.30
C ARG A 180 -36.06 -26.14 27.96
N GLU A 181 -35.58 -27.11 27.18
CA GLU A 181 -36.37 -28.29 26.82
C GLU A 181 -36.66 -29.17 28.05
N SER A 182 -37.91 -29.60 28.18
CA SER A 182 -38.42 -30.26 29.39
C SER A 182 -37.95 -31.70 29.62
N LYS A 183 -37.16 -32.27 28.70
CA LYS A 183 -36.75 -33.70 28.72
C LYS A 183 -35.25 -33.91 28.48
N LEU A 184 -34.41 -32.97 28.91
CA LEU A 184 -32.96 -33.16 28.84
C LEU A 184 -32.46 -34.13 29.92
N SER A 185 -31.53 -35.00 29.55
CA SER A 185 -30.80 -35.82 30.51
C SER A 185 -29.79 -34.96 31.29
N PRO A 186 -29.40 -35.34 32.52
CA PRO A 186 -28.38 -34.61 33.28
C PRO A 186 -27.06 -34.43 32.53
N THR A 187 -26.62 -35.45 31.78
CA THR A 187 -25.42 -35.39 30.95
C THR A 187 -25.56 -34.36 29.82
N SER A 188 -26.72 -34.34 29.14
CA SER A 188 -27.00 -33.38 28.08
C SER A 188 -27.05 -31.94 28.60
N VAL A 189 -27.59 -31.73 29.81
CA VAL A 189 -27.57 -30.42 30.46
C VAL A 189 -26.13 -29.97 30.69
N GLN A 190 -25.30 -30.83 31.28
CA GLN A 190 -23.90 -30.49 31.56
C GLN A 190 -23.10 -30.16 30.29
N GLU A 191 -23.29 -30.94 29.22
CA GLU A 191 -22.66 -30.67 27.91
C GLU A 191 -23.13 -29.33 27.31
N LEU A 192 -24.42 -29.01 27.39
CA LEU A 192 -24.97 -27.75 26.89
C LEU A 192 -24.49 -26.56 27.72
N GLU A 193 -24.37 -26.69 29.05
CA GLU A 193 -23.82 -25.65 29.92
C GLU A 193 -22.34 -25.37 29.62
N GLU A 194 -21.55 -26.40 29.34
CA GLU A 194 -20.17 -26.26 28.91
C GLU A 194 -20.07 -25.56 27.54
N LYS A 195 -20.89 -25.97 26.57
CA LYS A 195 -20.98 -25.30 25.26
C LYS A 195 -21.40 -23.84 25.42
N LEU A 196 -22.35 -23.54 26.30
CA LEU A 196 -22.80 -22.18 26.58
C LEU A 196 -21.67 -21.30 27.14
N ARG A 197 -20.85 -21.85 28.04
CA ARG A 197 -19.67 -21.15 28.58
C ARG A 197 -18.66 -20.83 27.48
N GLY A 198 -18.39 -21.78 26.58
CA GLY A 198 -17.56 -21.57 25.40
C GLY A 198 -18.12 -20.50 24.48
N ALA A 199 -19.39 -20.62 24.08
CA ALA A 199 -20.08 -19.67 23.20
C ALA A 199 -20.10 -18.24 23.78
N ARG A 200 -20.33 -18.08 25.09
CA ARG A 200 -20.25 -16.77 25.75
C ARG A 200 -18.86 -16.16 25.72
N THR A 201 -17.82 -16.98 25.85
CA THR A 201 -16.43 -16.52 25.75
C THR A 201 -16.13 -16.02 24.34
N SER A 202 -16.53 -16.80 23.33
CA SER A 202 -16.43 -16.38 21.92
C SER A 202 -17.21 -15.10 21.64
N LEU A 203 -18.43 -14.99 22.17
CA LEU A 203 -19.26 -13.79 22.02
C LEU A 203 -18.55 -12.53 22.53
N VAL A 204 -17.98 -12.58 23.73
CA VAL A 204 -17.21 -11.44 24.30
C VAL A 204 -15.99 -11.14 23.44
N SER A 205 -15.31 -12.15 22.90
CA SER A 205 -14.17 -11.95 22.00
C SER A 205 -14.58 -11.24 20.71
N TYR A 206 -15.66 -11.70 20.06
CA TYR A 206 -16.17 -11.08 18.85
C TYR A 206 -16.71 -9.67 19.08
N GLN A 207 -17.33 -9.40 20.24
CA GLN A 207 -17.75 -8.05 20.59
C GLN A 207 -16.56 -7.09 20.67
N ARG A 208 -15.46 -7.51 21.30
CA ARG A 208 -14.23 -6.70 21.36
C ARG A 208 -13.61 -6.48 19.99
N ALA A 209 -13.59 -7.51 19.14
CA ALA A 209 -13.10 -7.39 17.77
C ALA A 209 -13.94 -6.40 16.96
N PHE A 210 -15.26 -6.53 17.01
CA PHE A 210 -16.20 -5.60 16.38
C PHE A 210 -15.99 -4.16 16.85
N GLU A 211 -15.88 -3.92 18.16
CA GLU A 211 -15.63 -2.59 18.71
C GLU A 211 -14.28 -2.00 18.26
N ALA A 212 -13.26 -2.84 18.11
CA ALA A 212 -11.94 -2.41 17.63
C ALA A 212 -12.01 -1.99 16.15
N VAL A 213 -12.53 -2.87 15.30
CA VAL A 213 -12.64 -2.60 13.86
C VAL A 213 -13.56 -1.40 13.58
N ALA A 214 -14.66 -1.26 14.32
CA ALA A 214 -15.54 -0.09 14.20
C ALA A 214 -14.82 1.23 14.51
N LYS A 215 -13.95 1.24 15.54
CA LYS A 215 -13.14 2.41 15.88
C LYS A 215 -12.10 2.70 14.81
N ASP A 216 -11.46 1.66 14.28
CA ASP A 216 -10.44 1.79 13.25
C ASP A 216 -11.02 2.29 11.93
N GLY A 217 -12.17 1.76 11.50
CA GLY A 217 -12.93 2.25 10.34
C GLY A 217 -13.36 3.71 10.48
N ALA A 218 -13.89 4.11 11.64
CA ALA A 218 -14.24 5.51 11.89
C ALA A 218 -13.00 6.43 11.90
N PHE A 219 -11.88 5.93 12.44
CA PHE A 219 -10.64 6.68 12.52
C PHE A 219 -10.01 6.91 11.14
N VAL A 220 -9.89 5.87 10.30
CA VAL A 220 -9.32 6.00 8.95
C VAL A 220 -10.19 6.90 8.07
N GLN A 221 -11.52 6.84 8.20
CA GLN A 221 -12.43 7.75 7.53
C GLN A 221 -12.20 9.21 7.96
N ALA A 222 -12.04 9.46 9.26
CA ALA A 222 -11.75 10.80 9.78
C ALA A 222 -10.39 11.31 9.28
N LEU A 223 -9.38 10.45 9.26
CA LEU A 223 -8.03 10.75 8.77
C LEU A 223 -8.04 11.11 7.28
N GLY A 224 -8.69 10.30 6.44
CA GLY A 224 -8.84 10.59 5.01
C GLY A 224 -9.59 11.91 4.76
N ASN A 225 -10.67 12.17 5.50
CA ASN A 225 -11.40 13.44 5.42
C ASN A 225 -10.56 14.65 5.86
N HIS A 226 -9.71 14.48 6.87
CA HIS A 226 -8.81 15.53 7.34
C HIS A 226 -7.80 15.93 6.26
N HIS A 227 -7.10 14.96 5.67
CA HIS A 227 -6.11 15.25 4.64
C HIS A 227 -6.73 15.72 3.32
N ARG A 228 -7.95 15.27 2.98
CA ARG A 228 -8.69 15.82 1.82
C ARG A 228 -8.95 17.32 1.98
N LYS A 229 -9.37 17.77 3.17
CA LYS A 229 -9.57 19.20 3.46
C LYS A 229 -8.26 20.00 3.35
N ILE A 230 -7.13 19.42 3.75
CA ILE A 230 -5.81 20.07 3.59
C ILE A 230 -5.50 20.26 2.11
N LEU A 231 -5.68 19.21 1.29
CA LEU A 231 -5.46 19.29 -0.16
C LEU A 231 -6.36 20.33 -0.84
N GLU A 232 -7.64 20.41 -0.45
CA GLU A 232 -8.59 21.39 -0.96
C GLU A 232 -8.17 22.84 -0.65
N LYS A 233 -7.73 23.11 0.58
CA LYS A 233 -7.19 24.43 0.98
C LYS A 233 -5.97 24.81 0.16
N HIS A 234 -5.06 23.86 -0.03
CA HIS A 234 -3.85 24.08 -0.83
C HIS A 234 -4.19 24.33 -2.31
N SER A 235 -5.15 23.61 -2.86
CA SER A 235 -5.60 23.76 -4.26
C SER A 235 -6.33 25.08 -4.53
N THR A 236 -6.96 25.66 -3.50
CA THR A 236 -7.76 26.90 -3.59
C THR A 236 -6.99 28.15 -3.16
N GLY A 237 -5.74 28.03 -2.72
CA GLY A 237 -4.90 29.15 -2.28
C GLY A 237 -5.39 29.83 -0.99
N GLN A 238 -6.26 29.17 -0.23
CA GLN A 238 -6.76 29.67 1.06
C GLN A 238 -5.79 29.21 2.16
N HIS A 239 -4.79 30.04 2.45
CA HIS A 239 -3.91 29.90 3.62
C HIS A 239 -4.52 30.56 4.85
#